data_AF-A0A9E4BC75-F1
#
_entry.id   AF-A0A9E4BC75-F1
#
_cell.length_a   1.000
_cell.length_b   1.000
_cell.length_c   1.000
_cell.angle_alpha   90.00
_cell.angle_beta   90.00
_cell.angle_gamma   90.00
#
_symmetry.space_group_name_H-M   'P 1'
#
loop_
_entity.id
_entity.type
_entity.pdbx_description
1 polymer ?
#
loop_
_entity_poly.entity_id
_entity_poly.type
_entity_poly.pdbx_seq_one_letter_code
_entity_poly.pdbx_strand_id
1 'polypeptide(L)'
;MSDSAAAGLGEDARFDDRIDLSARITNLQSLALIGRALALLRHVKRLFAGKVVLSALALVPGLILPFLAKITVDQVILGKSFEDSEIPFPPHMLPFIDAVAGLGRMETMLAVIVFLAVLLLLFGRGGLFVWIGGGADSASTSELKLNAGRSSMAGVLGVCEAWLSIRLTQRLANGLRTRLFNRLAQMPMSRLDDHRIGDSVYRVMYDAPDVPEICLGLTLEPLFTVIGVVVTLYLLEFSYG
;
A
#
# COMPACT_ATOMS: atom_id res chain seq x y z
N MET A 1 -40.73 -38.28 4.43
CA MET A 1 -41.72 -37.60 5.30
C MET A 1 -41.03 -37.35 6.62
N SER A 2 -40.42 -36.16 6.77
CA SER A 2 -40.98 -35.03 7.55
C SER A 2 -40.66 -35.24 9.04
N ASP A 3 -40.13 -34.32 9.82
CA ASP A 3 -39.61 -32.96 9.66
C ASP A 3 -39.09 -32.58 11.07
N SER A 4 -38.33 -31.49 11.19
CA SER A 4 -38.03 -30.76 12.44
C SER A 4 -37.00 -31.35 13.45
N ALA A 5 -35.77 -30.87 13.35
CA ALA A 5 -34.89 -30.63 14.51
C ALA A 5 -33.96 -29.43 14.26
N ALA A 6 -34.45 -28.42 13.53
CA ALA A 6 -33.81 -27.12 13.37
C ALA A 6 -34.61 -26.09 14.20
N ALA A 7 -34.49 -26.17 15.52
CA ALA A 7 -35.08 -25.18 16.42
C ALA A 7 -34.11 -24.95 17.58
N GLY A 8 -33.47 -23.77 17.59
CA GLY A 8 -32.59 -23.38 18.69
C GLY A 8 -31.41 -22.47 18.34
N LEU A 9 -31.42 -21.76 17.21
CA LEU A 9 -30.63 -20.53 17.11
C LEU A 9 -31.55 -19.38 17.48
N GLY A 10 -31.64 -19.12 18.78
CA GLY A 10 -32.38 -17.98 19.31
C GLY A 10 -31.90 -16.69 18.65
N GLU A 11 -32.81 -16.03 17.96
CA GLU A 11 -32.82 -14.57 17.86
C GLU A 11 -32.70 -14.02 19.29
N ASP A 12 -31.85 -13.00 19.48
CA ASP A 12 -31.54 -12.36 20.75
C ASP A 12 -30.45 -13.02 21.63
N ALA A 13 -29.27 -13.24 21.05
CA ALA A 13 -28.04 -13.11 21.85
C ALA A 13 -27.87 -11.64 22.26
N ARG A 14 -28.62 -11.23 23.29
CA ARG A 14 -28.59 -9.89 23.87
C ARG A 14 -27.31 -9.77 24.70
N PHE A 15 -26.25 -9.29 24.07
CA PHE A 15 -25.01 -8.94 24.77
C PHE A 15 -25.31 -7.83 25.79
N ASP A 16 -24.74 -7.96 26.99
CA ASP A 16 -24.86 -7.00 28.11
C ASP A 16 -24.03 -5.74 27.84
N ASP A 17 -24.20 -5.14 26.67
CA ASP A 17 -23.58 -3.88 26.28
C ASP A 17 -24.73 -2.88 26.08
N ARG A 18 -25.02 -2.07 27.11
CA ARG A 18 -26.24 -1.24 27.20
C ARG A 18 -26.26 -0.06 26.22
N ILE A 19 -25.24 0.08 25.36
CA ILE A 19 -25.10 1.16 24.37
C ILE A 19 -25.15 0.65 22.91
N ASP A 20 -24.67 -0.56 22.62
CA ASP A 20 -24.76 -1.15 21.26
C ASP A 20 -26.02 -2.02 21.11
N LEU A 21 -27.18 -1.36 21.13
CA LEU A 21 -28.49 -2.00 20.93
C LEU A 21 -28.74 -2.46 19.48
N SER A 22 -27.86 -2.09 18.54
CA SER A 22 -27.97 -2.45 17.12
C SER A 22 -26.61 -2.86 16.55
N ALA A 23 -26.25 -4.14 16.71
CA ALA A 23 -25.05 -4.73 16.11
C ALA A 23 -25.07 -4.74 14.56
N ARG A 24 -26.22 -4.46 13.93
CA ARG A 24 -26.37 -4.36 12.48
C ARG A 24 -26.14 -2.92 12.02
N ILE A 25 -24.95 -2.66 11.48
CA ILE A 25 -24.65 -1.43 10.75
C ILE A 25 -25.13 -1.53 9.31
N THR A 26 -25.72 -0.45 8.79
CA THR A 26 -26.12 -0.33 7.39
C THR A 26 -24.92 0.07 6.50
N ASN A 27 -24.97 -0.24 5.20
CA ASN A 27 -23.89 0.10 4.25
C ASN A 27 -23.53 1.60 4.27
N LEU A 28 -24.52 2.47 4.44
CA LEU A 28 -24.33 3.92 4.55
C LEU A 28 -23.56 4.32 5.82
N GLN A 29 -23.84 3.66 6.94
CA GLN A 29 -23.12 3.88 8.20
C GLN A 29 -21.67 3.36 8.09
N SER A 30 -21.46 2.21 7.44
CA SER A 30 -20.13 1.68 7.16
C SER A 30 -19.31 2.65 6.29
N LEU A 31 -19.90 3.20 5.22
CA LEU A 31 -19.25 4.24 4.40
C LEU A 31 -18.94 5.50 5.19
N ALA A 32 -19.82 5.94 6.08
CA ALA A 32 -19.57 7.09 6.95
C ALA A 32 -18.40 6.83 7.92
N LEU A 33 -18.28 5.61 8.46
CA LEU A 33 -17.16 5.20 9.31
C LEU A 33 -15.84 5.19 8.52
N ILE A 34 -15.84 4.64 7.32
CA ILE A 34 -14.69 4.68 6.40
C ILE A 34 -14.29 6.14 6.14
N GLY A 35 -15.24 7.02 5.82
CA GLY A 35 -14.96 8.44 5.59
C GLY A 35 -14.32 9.13 6.80
N ARG A 36 -14.76 8.79 8.02
CA ARG A 36 -14.14 9.29 9.26
C ARG A 36 -12.73 8.75 9.47
N ALA A 37 -12.48 7.48 9.17
CA ALA A 37 -11.14 6.89 9.23
C ALA A 37 -10.21 7.58 8.24
N LEU A 38 -10.65 7.78 6.99
CA LEU A 38 -9.90 8.51 5.96
C LEU A 38 -9.62 9.97 6.33
N ALA A 39 -10.51 10.62 7.10
CA ALA A 39 -10.26 11.97 7.59
C ALA A 39 -9.03 12.05 8.53
N LEU A 40 -8.58 10.94 9.13
CA LEU A 40 -7.35 10.90 9.92
C LEU A 40 -6.10 11.17 9.06
N LEU A 41 -6.10 10.75 7.78
CA LEU A 41 -5.00 11.01 6.85
C LEU A 41 -4.72 12.51 6.66
N ARG A 42 -5.71 13.38 6.92
CA ARG A 42 -5.53 14.85 6.87
C ARG A 42 -4.48 15.36 7.86
N HIS A 43 -4.11 14.59 8.89
CA HIS A 43 -3.10 14.97 9.87
C HIS A 43 -1.68 14.61 9.44
N VAL A 44 -1.54 13.73 8.45
CA VAL A 44 -0.25 13.18 7.98
C VAL A 44 -0.06 13.39 6.47
N LYS A 45 -0.68 14.43 5.89
CA LYS A 45 -0.71 14.70 4.44
C LYS A 45 0.67 14.65 3.77
N ARG A 46 1.70 15.19 4.42
CA ARG A 46 3.08 15.21 3.88
C ARG A 46 3.67 13.82 3.76
N LEU A 47 3.49 12.99 4.80
CA LEU A 47 3.99 11.61 4.79
C LEU A 47 3.20 10.74 3.82
N PHE A 48 1.88 10.94 3.77
CA PHE A 48 1.01 10.26 2.82
C PHE A 48 1.35 10.62 1.38
N ALA A 49 1.54 11.91 1.07
CA ALA A 49 1.98 12.36 -0.26
C ALA A 49 3.33 11.77 -0.64
N GLY A 50 4.30 11.74 0.28
CA GLY A 50 5.58 11.07 0.05
C GLY A 50 5.42 9.58 -0.25
N LYS A 51 4.51 8.89 0.44
CA LYS A 51 4.21 7.46 0.20
C LYS A 51 3.63 7.28 -1.20
N VAL A 52 2.65 8.10 -1.59
CA VAL A 52 2.08 8.08 -2.94
C VAL A 52 3.15 8.32 -4.01
N VAL A 53 4.04 9.30 -3.82
CA VAL A 53 5.12 9.59 -4.79
C VAL A 53 6.08 8.41 -4.93
N LEU A 54 6.51 7.80 -3.82
CA LEU A 54 7.40 6.64 -3.86
C LEU A 54 6.70 5.43 -4.49
N SER A 55 5.45 5.16 -4.12
CA SER A 55 4.68 4.06 -4.73
C SER A 55 4.40 4.30 -6.22
N ALA A 56 4.26 5.54 -6.67
CA ALA A 56 4.16 5.87 -8.10
C ALA A 56 5.50 5.67 -8.83
N LEU A 57 6.61 6.03 -8.19
CA LEU A 57 7.95 5.79 -8.72
C LEU A 57 8.21 4.29 -8.92
N ALA A 58 7.61 3.43 -8.07
CA ALA A 58 7.66 1.97 -8.19
C ALA A 58 7.17 1.41 -9.54
N LEU A 59 6.38 2.18 -10.29
CA LEU A 59 5.85 1.77 -11.59
C LEU A 59 6.89 1.90 -12.71
N VAL A 60 7.93 2.71 -12.50
CA VAL A 60 8.94 3.04 -13.52
C VAL A 60 9.63 1.79 -14.11
N PRO A 61 10.11 0.81 -13.31
CA PRO A 61 10.68 -0.41 -13.87
C PRO A 61 9.72 -1.17 -14.78
N GLY A 62 8.42 -1.22 -14.43
CA GLY A 62 7.40 -1.88 -15.24
C GLY A 62 7.22 -1.23 -16.62
N LEU A 63 7.40 0.08 -16.71
CA LEU A 63 7.34 0.84 -17.97
C LEU A 63 8.57 0.68 -18.86
N ILE A 64 9.73 0.39 -18.26
CA ILE A 64 11.03 0.42 -18.95
C ILE A 64 11.50 -0.99 -19.34
N LEU A 65 11.34 -1.98 -18.46
CA LEU A 65 11.89 -3.33 -18.63
C LEU A 65 11.51 -4.01 -19.95
N PRO A 66 10.25 -3.96 -20.44
CA PRO A 66 9.87 -4.59 -21.71
C PRO A 66 10.68 -4.04 -22.88
N PHE A 67 10.94 -2.73 -22.90
CA PHE A 67 11.67 -2.09 -23.99
C PHE A 67 13.17 -2.31 -23.90
N LEU A 68 13.75 -2.46 -22.71
CA LEU A 68 15.16 -2.86 -22.59
C LEU A 68 15.39 -4.28 -23.11
N ALA A 69 14.44 -5.19 -22.86
CA ALA A 69 14.45 -6.52 -23.45
C ALA A 69 14.34 -6.44 -24.98
N LYS A 70 13.41 -5.63 -25.51
CA LYS A 70 13.29 -5.36 -26.95
C LYS A 70 14.61 -4.83 -27.54
N ILE A 71 15.25 -3.86 -26.88
CA ILE A 71 16.51 -3.27 -27.36
C ILE A 71 17.62 -4.32 -27.47
N THR A 72 17.67 -5.22 -26.49
CA THR A 72 18.63 -6.32 -26.49
C THR A 72 18.40 -7.27 -27.67
N VAL A 73 17.15 -7.57 -28.01
CA VAL A 73 16.84 -8.47 -29.14
C VAL A 73 17.06 -7.77 -30.48
N ASP A 74 16.46 -6.60 -30.69
CA ASP A 74 16.43 -5.97 -32.01
C ASP A 74 17.78 -5.34 -32.38
N GLN A 75 18.39 -4.57 -31.48
CA GLN A 75 19.60 -3.80 -31.78
C GLN A 75 20.88 -4.59 -31.50
N VAL A 76 20.93 -5.38 -30.42
CA VAL A 76 22.16 -6.11 -30.08
C VAL A 76 22.24 -7.43 -30.84
N ILE A 77 21.19 -8.26 -30.79
CA ILE A 77 21.20 -9.59 -31.40
C ILE A 77 20.95 -9.51 -32.92
N LEU A 78 19.85 -8.88 -33.34
CA LEU A 78 19.48 -8.79 -34.76
C LEU A 78 20.23 -7.68 -35.52
N GLY A 79 20.83 -6.72 -34.82
CA GLY A 79 21.63 -5.65 -35.43
C GLY A 79 20.80 -4.66 -36.25
N LYS A 80 19.51 -4.52 -35.97
CA LYS A 80 18.64 -3.55 -36.63
C LYS A 80 19.01 -2.12 -36.20
N SER A 81 18.86 -1.15 -37.10
CA SER A 81 18.94 0.26 -36.73
C SER A 81 17.76 0.65 -35.84
N PHE A 82 17.92 1.68 -35.01
CA PHE A 82 16.82 2.25 -34.24
C PHE A 82 15.76 2.90 -35.16
N GLU A 83 16.15 3.38 -36.34
CA GLU A 83 15.26 4.00 -37.34
C GLU A 83 14.40 2.97 -38.10
N ASP A 84 14.87 1.72 -38.20
CA ASP A 84 14.20 0.61 -38.91
C ASP A 84 13.29 -0.22 -37.98
N SER A 85 12.96 0.28 -36.79
CA SER A 85 12.10 -0.48 -35.87
C SER A 85 10.63 -0.40 -36.34
N GLU A 86 10.07 -1.55 -36.72
CA GLU A 86 8.65 -1.69 -37.11
C GLU A 86 7.69 -1.20 -36.02
N ILE A 87 8.08 -1.36 -34.75
CA ILE A 87 7.29 -0.92 -33.59
C ILE A 87 7.96 0.34 -33.00
N PRO A 88 7.27 1.48 -32.94
CA PRO A 88 7.85 2.70 -32.40
C PRO A 88 8.14 2.56 -30.90
N PHE A 89 9.22 3.22 -30.45
CA PHE A 89 9.50 3.30 -29.03
C PHE A 89 8.64 4.40 -28.38
N PRO A 90 8.16 4.19 -27.15
CA PRO A 90 7.37 5.19 -26.46
C PRO A 90 8.24 6.38 -26.02
N PRO A 91 7.63 7.58 -25.81
CA PRO A 91 8.36 8.81 -25.50
C PRO A 91 9.30 8.72 -24.29
N HIS A 92 8.96 7.90 -23.29
CA HIS A 92 9.78 7.74 -22.08
C HIS A 92 11.08 6.97 -22.32
N MET A 93 11.20 6.23 -23.42
CA MET A 93 12.42 5.52 -23.81
C MET A 93 13.35 6.37 -24.70
N LEU A 94 12.84 7.42 -25.34
CA LEU A 94 13.61 8.31 -26.22
C LEU A 94 14.91 8.84 -25.59
N PRO A 95 14.95 9.38 -24.36
CA PRO A 95 16.20 9.91 -23.81
C PRO A 95 17.28 8.84 -23.65
N PHE A 96 16.89 7.58 -23.43
CA PHE A 96 17.83 6.47 -23.40
C PHE A 96 18.27 6.05 -24.80
N ILE A 97 17.35 6.03 -25.76
CA ILE A 97 17.64 5.69 -27.16
C ILE A 97 18.58 6.72 -27.76
N ASP A 98 18.31 8.01 -27.60
CA ASP A 98 19.16 9.10 -28.12
C ASP A 98 20.59 9.02 -27.58
N ALA A 99 20.74 8.59 -26.32
CA ALA A 99 22.05 8.39 -25.70
C ALA A 99 22.82 7.18 -26.27
N VAL A 100 22.14 6.24 -26.93
CA VAL A 100 22.68 4.94 -27.37
C VAL A 100 22.64 4.77 -28.89
N ALA A 101 21.89 5.60 -29.62
CA ALA A 101 21.63 5.45 -31.06
C ALA A 101 22.88 5.46 -31.95
N GLY A 102 23.98 6.07 -31.49
CA GLY A 102 25.27 6.10 -32.20
C GLY A 102 26.29 5.05 -31.75
N LEU A 103 25.95 4.21 -30.77
CA LEU A 103 26.88 3.23 -30.18
C LEU A 103 26.93 1.93 -30.98
N GLY A 104 28.06 1.24 -30.92
CA GLY A 104 28.17 -0.11 -31.47
C GLY A 104 27.31 -1.13 -30.72
N ARG A 105 27.12 -2.33 -31.28
CA ARG A 105 26.29 -3.40 -30.67
C ARG A 105 26.73 -3.76 -29.25
N MET A 106 28.04 -3.92 -29.03
CA MET A 106 28.59 -4.27 -27.71
C MET A 106 28.48 -3.13 -26.70
N GLU A 107 28.63 -1.89 -27.16
CA GLU A 107 28.50 -0.69 -26.33
C GLU A 107 27.05 -0.48 -25.91
N THR A 108 26.10 -0.68 -26.84
CA THR A 108 24.66 -0.70 -26.57
C THR A 108 24.31 -1.76 -25.52
N MET A 109 24.83 -2.98 -25.66
CA MET A 109 24.59 -4.05 -24.69
C MET A 109 25.12 -3.69 -23.29
N LEU A 110 26.32 -3.12 -23.23
CA LEU A 110 26.90 -2.65 -21.97
C LEU A 110 26.06 -1.54 -21.34
N ALA A 111 25.59 -0.57 -22.14
CA ALA A 111 24.70 0.50 -21.67
C ALA A 111 23.39 -0.06 -21.09
N VAL A 112 22.76 -1.03 -21.77
CA VAL A 112 21.56 -1.71 -21.27
C VAL A 112 21.83 -2.45 -19.96
N ILE A 113 22.94 -3.20 -19.86
CA ILE A 113 23.30 -3.92 -18.62
C ILE A 113 23.53 -2.93 -17.47
N VAL A 114 24.30 -1.86 -17.69
CA VAL A 114 24.56 -0.84 -16.68
C VAL A 114 23.25 -0.20 -16.22
N PHE A 115 22.37 0.13 -17.16
CA PHE A 115 21.08 0.72 -16.84
C PHE A 115 20.18 -0.24 -16.06
N LEU A 116 20.13 -1.53 -16.43
CA LEU A 116 19.44 -2.57 -15.66
C LEU A 116 20.03 -2.73 -14.25
N ALA A 117 21.36 -2.67 -14.10
CA ALA A 117 22.01 -2.74 -12.80
C ALA A 117 21.63 -1.54 -11.91
N VAL A 118 21.58 -0.33 -12.48
CA VAL A 118 21.10 0.88 -11.78
C VAL A 118 19.64 0.74 -11.36
N LEU A 119 18.76 0.28 -12.26
CA LEU A 119 17.36 0.03 -11.92
C LEU A 119 17.24 -1.01 -10.81
N LEU A 120 17.99 -2.11 -10.88
CA LEU A 120 17.99 -3.14 -9.84
C LEU A 120 18.47 -2.59 -8.49
N LEU A 121 19.48 -1.73 -8.46
CA LEU A 121 19.97 -1.11 -7.23
C LEU A 121 18.93 -0.17 -6.61
N LEU A 122 18.31 0.68 -7.43
CA LEU A 122 17.36 1.69 -6.96
C LEU A 122 16.01 1.07 -6.56
N PHE A 123 15.48 0.17 -7.38
CA PHE A 123 14.13 -0.38 -7.22
C PHE A 123 14.12 -1.79 -6.62
N GLY A 124 15.17 -2.58 -6.82
CA GLY A 124 15.21 -3.99 -6.42
C GLY A 124 14.21 -4.85 -7.18
N ARG A 125 14.09 -6.12 -6.78
CA ARG A 125 13.10 -7.05 -7.31
C ARG A 125 12.05 -7.36 -6.25
N GLY A 126 10.79 -7.13 -6.57
CA GLY A 126 9.67 -7.38 -5.66
C GLY A 126 9.53 -6.32 -4.56
N GLY A 127 8.68 -6.61 -3.57
CA GLY A 127 8.43 -5.72 -2.43
C GLY A 127 9.30 -6.05 -1.22
N LEU A 128 9.57 -5.03 -0.40
CA LEU A 128 10.21 -5.17 0.90
C LEU A 128 9.15 -5.21 1.99
N PHE A 129 9.22 -6.23 2.85
CA PHE A 129 8.40 -6.33 4.04
C PHE A 129 9.30 -6.41 5.27
N VAL A 130 9.18 -5.43 6.15
CA VAL A 130 9.90 -5.33 7.41
C VAL A 130 8.96 -5.78 8.51
N TRP A 131 9.27 -6.93 9.10
CA TRP A 131 8.54 -7.52 10.20
C TRP A 131 9.52 -7.97 11.28
N ILE A 132 9.55 -7.25 12.39
CA ILE A 132 10.46 -7.52 13.50
C ILE A 132 9.67 -8.44 14.45
N GLY A 133 9.81 -9.77 14.30
CA GLY A 133 8.96 -10.77 14.96
C GLY A 133 8.50 -10.43 16.38
N GLY A 134 7.21 -10.64 16.66
CA GLY A 134 6.55 -10.26 17.92
C GLY A 134 6.41 -11.40 18.92
N GLY A 135 6.08 -11.03 20.16
CA GLY A 135 5.69 -11.94 21.23
C GLY A 135 4.27 -12.49 21.07
N ALA A 136 3.91 -13.46 21.93
CA ALA A 136 2.62 -14.15 21.89
C ALA A 136 1.45 -13.34 22.48
N ASP A 137 1.70 -12.14 23.02
CA ASP A 137 0.69 -11.30 23.65
C ASP A 137 0.13 -10.23 22.68
N SER A 138 -1.07 -9.73 22.99
CA SER A 138 -1.71 -8.68 22.18
C SER A 138 -0.92 -7.37 22.19
N ALA A 139 -0.12 -7.13 23.24
CA ALA A 139 0.71 -5.93 23.36
C ALA A 139 1.83 -5.93 22.32
N SER A 140 2.60 -7.02 22.25
CA SER A 140 3.67 -7.11 21.27
C SER A 140 3.14 -7.09 19.84
N THR A 141 2.02 -7.77 19.56
CA THR A 141 1.43 -7.75 18.21
C THR A 141 0.93 -6.37 17.81
N SER A 142 0.31 -5.61 18.72
CA SER A 142 -0.16 -4.24 18.44
C SER A 142 0.99 -3.27 18.15
N GLU A 143 2.10 -3.36 18.90
CA GLU A 143 3.30 -2.55 18.63
C GLU A 143 4.02 -3.00 17.36
N LEU A 144 3.99 -4.29 17.05
CA LEU A 144 4.54 -4.79 15.80
C LEU A 144 3.80 -4.25 14.58
N LYS A 145 2.46 -4.21 14.60
CA LYS A 145 1.67 -3.63 13.51
C LYS A 145 2.06 -2.17 13.21
N LEU A 146 2.41 -1.40 14.24
CA LEU A 146 2.88 -0.02 14.07
C LEU A 146 4.29 0.07 13.48
N ASN A 147 5.15 -0.86 13.85
CA ASN A 147 6.54 -0.90 13.41
C ASN A 147 6.75 -1.70 12.11
N ALA A 148 5.71 -2.38 11.63
CA ALA A 148 5.73 -3.08 10.37
C ALA A 148 5.84 -2.09 9.20
N GLY A 149 6.80 -2.32 8.33
CA GLY A 149 7.03 -1.50 7.15
C GLY A 149 6.80 -2.30 5.88
N ARG A 150 5.99 -1.77 4.96
CA ARG A 150 5.79 -2.39 3.64
C ARG A 150 6.15 -1.42 2.53
N SER A 151 6.84 -1.95 1.53
CA SER A 151 7.24 -1.27 0.31
C SER A 151 6.97 -2.14 -0.89
N SER A 152 6.60 -1.51 -2.01
CA SER A 152 6.37 -2.19 -3.29
C SER A 152 7.67 -2.52 -4.00
N MET A 153 8.77 -1.90 -3.56
CA MET A 153 10.14 -2.04 -4.07
C MET A 153 11.06 -2.65 -3.00
N ALA A 154 12.15 -3.30 -3.43
CA ALA A 154 13.15 -3.91 -2.55
C ALA A 154 14.52 -3.22 -2.56
N GLY A 155 14.73 -2.27 -3.47
CA GLY A 155 15.98 -1.52 -3.60
C GLY A 155 16.11 -0.39 -2.58
N VAL A 156 17.05 0.53 -2.82
CA VAL A 156 17.30 1.69 -1.94
C VAL A 156 16.02 2.53 -1.74
N LEU A 157 15.26 2.76 -2.81
CA LEU A 157 13.98 3.47 -2.74
C LEU A 157 12.94 2.69 -1.94
N GLY A 158 13.01 1.35 -1.98
CA GLY A 158 12.14 0.49 -1.19
C GLY A 158 12.40 0.58 0.31
N VAL A 159 13.65 0.71 0.71
CA VAL A 159 14.01 0.98 2.12
C VAL A 159 13.48 2.35 2.56
N CYS A 160 13.62 3.38 1.73
CA CYS A 160 13.04 4.70 2.00
C CYS A 160 11.50 4.64 2.11
N GLU A 161 10.85 3.90 1.21
CA GLU A 161 9.40 3.71 1.21
C GLU A 161 8.92 2.97 2.47
N ALA A 162 9.63 1.91 2.89
CA ALA A 162 9.33 1.18 4.11
C ALA A 162 9.49 2.06 5.36
N TRP A 163 10.58 2.84 5.44
CA TRP A 163 10.80 3.76 6.55
C TRP A 163 9.73 4.85 6.64
N LEU A 164 9.34 5.40 5.49
CA LEU A 164 8.24 6.36 5.40
C LEU A 164 6.92 5.74 5.83
N SER A 165 6.66 4.49 5.42
CA SER A 165 5.47 3.72 5.81
C SER A 165 5.40 3.55 7.32
N ILE A 166 6.50 3.16 7.98
CA ILE A 166 6.56 3.00 9.44
C ILE A 166 6.28 4.34 10.15
N ARG A 167 6.89 5.44 9.69
CA ARG A 167 6.62 6.76 10.28
C ARG A 167 5.17 7.20 10.08
N LEU A 168 4.56 6.84 8.96
CA LEU A 168 3.17 7.15 8.64
C LEU A 168 2.20 6.37 9.55
N THR A 169 2.38 5.07 9.69
CA THR A 169 1.56 4.20 10.55
C THR A 169 1.66 4.61 12.02
N GLN A 170 2.88 4.82 12.53
CA GLN A 170 3.12 5.27 13.90
C GLN A 170 2.45 6.63 14.19
N ARG A 171 2.58 7.63 13.30
CA ARG A 171 1.96 8.94 13.53
C ARG A 171 0.44 8.89 13.50
N LEU A 172 -0.15 8.08 12.63
CA LEU A 172 -1.59 7.89 12.59
C LEU A 172 -2.10 7.24 13.87
N ALA A 173 -1.51 6.11 14.26
CA ALA A 173 -1.96 5.36 15.43
C ALA A 173 -1.72 6.12 16.73
N ASN A 174 -0.53 6.69 16.95
CA ASN A 174 -0.25 7.45 18.17
C ASN A 174 -1.09 8.73 18.26
N GLY A 175 -1.37 9.38 17.12
CA GLY A 175 -2.31 10.50 17.05
C GLY A 175 -3.74 10.10 17.44
N LEU A 176 -4.20 8.92 16.99
CA LEU A 176 -5.49 8.38 17.35
C LEU A 176 -5.55 7.99 18.83
N ARG A 177 -4.56 7.23 19.33
CA ARG A 177 -4.44 6.83 20.73
C ARG A 177 -4.53 8.04 21.67
N THR A 178 -3.78 9.11 21.38
CA THR A 178 -3.79 10.34 22.17
C THR A 178 -5.18 11.00 22.20
N ARG A 179 -5.89 11.03 21.06
CA ARG A 179 -7.23 11.63 20.98
C ARG A 179 -8.27 10.83 21.73
N LEU A 180 -8.24 9.50 21.58
CA LEU A 180 -9.16 8.61 22.28
C LEU A 180 -8.92 8.67 23.78
N PHE A 181 -7.65 8.65 24.22
CA PHE A 181 -7.30 8.75 25.63
C PHE A 181 -7.73 10.08 26.25
N ASN A 182 -7.46 11.21 25.56
CA ASN A 182 -7.90 12.53 26.04
C ASN A 182 -9.44 12.63 26.14
N ARG A 183 -10.17 12.01 25.21
CA ARG A 183 -11.64 11.97 25.28
C ARG A 183 -12.13 11.09 26.42
N LEU A 184 -11.52 9.92 26.63
CA LEU A 184 -11.83 9.02 27.76
C LEU A 184 -11.62 9.74 29.09
N ALA A 185 -10.51 10.45 29.26
CA ALA A 185 -10.20 11.20 30.48
C ALA A 185 -11.19 12.34 30.78
N GLN A 186 -11.95 12.80 29.79
CA GLN A 186 -12.93 13.89 29.91
C GLN A 186 -14.38 13.38 30.01
N MET A 187 -14.61 12.06 29.99
CA MET A 187 -15.98 11.52 30.06
C MET A 187 -16.56 11.67 31.49
N PRO A 188 -17.87 11.96 31.62
CA PRO A 188 -18.52 12.02 32.92
C PRO A 188 -18.53 10.63 33.58
N MET A 189 -18.34 10.60 34.91
CA MET A 189 -18.22 9.36 35.69
C MET A 189 -19.42 8.42 35.50
N SER A 190 -20.63 8.97 35.29
CA SER A 190 -21.83 8.17 35.02
C SER A 190 -21.76 7.30 33.76
N ARG A 191 -20.99 7.71 32.74
CA ARG A 191 -20.77 6.88 31.54
C ARG A 191 -19.52 6.02 31.62
N LEU A 192 -18.55 6.43 32.44
CA LEU A 192 -17.34 5.67 32.67
C LEU A 192 -17.60 4.46 33.58
N ASP A 193 -18.56 4.57 34.50
CA ASP A 193 -18.98 3.50 35.41
C ASP A 193 -19.85 2.44 34.72
N ASP A 194 -20.65 2.86 33.72
CA ASP A 194 -21.47 1.96 32.89
C ASP A 194 -20.62 1.02 32.00
N HIS A 195 -19.33 1.31 31.80
CA HIS A 195 -18.42 0.47 31.03
C HIS A 195 -17.21 0.05 31.85
N ARG A 196 -16.71 -1.17 31.64
CA ARG A 196 -15.43 -1.59 32.24
C ARG A 196 -14.32 -0.72 31.65
N ILE A 197 -13.70 0.12 32.46
CA ILE A 197 -12.56 0.98 32.07
C ILE A 197 -11.49 0.18 31.32
N GLY A 198 -11.25 -1.07 31.73
CA GLY A 198 -10.32 -1.98 31.06
C GLY A 198 -10.66 -2.29 29.59
N ASP A 199 -11.94 -2.41 29.22
CA ASP A 199 -12.35 -2.65 27.82
C ASP A 199 -12.09 -1.41 26.95
N SER A 200 -12.43 -0.22 27.45
CA SER A 200 -12.16 1.03 26.75
C SER A 200 -10.67 1.26 26.51
N VAL A 201 -9.82 0.98 27.52
CA VAL A 201 -8.37 1.08 27.39
C VAL A 201 -7.83 0.00 26.44
N TYR A 202 -8.37 -1.22 26.51
CA TYR A 202 -8.01 -2.32 25.61
C TYR A 202 -8.25 -1.92 24.15
N ARG A 203 -9.46 -1.47 23.79
CA ARG A 203 -9.79 -1.05 22.42
C ARG A 203 -8.86 0.07 21.92
N VAL A 204 -8.52 1.05 22.78
CA VAL A 204 -7.58 2.12 22.40
C VAL A 204 -6.16 1.59 22.17
N MET A 205 -5.70 0.62 22.95
CA MET A 205 -4.34 0.08 22.82
C MET A 205 -4.18 -0.90 21.66
N TYR A 206 -5.19 -1.77 21.46
CA TYR A 206 -5.08 -2.92 20.56
C TYR A 206 -5.80 -2.72 19.23
N ASP A 207 -6.89 -1.93 19.15
CA ASP A 207 -7.61 -1.71 17.89
C ASP A 207 -7.14 -0.46 17.13
N ALA A 208 -6.70 0.59 17.85
CA ALA A 208 -6.19 1.81 17.20
C ALA A 208 -5.01 1.56 16.23
N PRO A 209 -4.11 0.58 16.47
CA PRO A 209 -3.06 0.19 15.53
C PRO A 209 -3.52 -0.41 14.20
N ASP A 210 -4.77 -0.85 14.08
CA ASP A 210 -5.32 -1.41 12.84
C ASP A 210 -5.83 -0.32 11.89
N VAL A 211 -6.17 0.85 12.43
CA VAL A 211 -6.72 1.97 11.66
C VAL A 211 -5.80 2.45 10.53
N PRO A 212 -4.47 2.60 10.71
CA PRO A 212 -3.57 2.96 9.63
C PRO A 212 -3.61 1.99 8.45
N GLU A 213 -3.66 0.68 8.70
CA GLU A 213 -3.73 -0.33 7.65
C GLU A 213 -5.02 -0.19 6.83
N ILE A 214 -6.16 -0.02 7.51
CA ILE A 214 -7.45 0.23 6.86
C ILE A 214 -7.40 1.50 6.01
N CYS A 215 -6.85 2.60 6.55
CA CYS A 215 -6.78 3.88 5.83
C CYS A 215 -5.92 3.78 4.57
N LEU A 216 -4.78 3.10 4.64
CA LEU A 216 -3.84 2.97 3.53
C LEU A 216 -4.33 1.94 2.51
N GLY A 217 -4.88 0.80 2.94
CA GLY A 217 -5.46 -0.21 2.08
C GLY A 217 -6.62 0.34 1.25
N LEU A 218 -7.54 1.07 1.89
CA LEU A 218 -8.69 1.68 1.20
C LEU A 218 -8.32 2.82 0.25
N THR A 219 -7.10 3.35 0.31
CA THR A 219 -6.69 4.47 -0.54
C THR A 219 -5.64 4.09 -1.58
N LEU A 220 -4.52 3.52 -1.15
CA LEU A 220 -3.38 3.25 -2.01
C LEU A 220 -3.62 2.05 -2.92
N GLU A 221 -4.15 0.95 -2.40
CA GLU A 221 -4.36 -0.26 -3.20
C GLU A 221 -5.27 -0.01 -4.42
N PRO A 222 -6.51 0.48 -4.28
CA PRO A 222 -7.36 0.72 -5.44
C PRO A 222 -6.78 1.77 -6.39
N LEU A 223 -6.14 2.82 -5.86
CA LEU A 223 -5.51 3.86 -6.66
C LEU A 223 -4.43 3.28 -7.58
N PHE A 224 -3.51 2.48 -7.02
CA PHE A 224 -2.42 1.90 -7.79
C PHE A 224 -2.86 0.73 -8.67
N THR A 225 -3.93 0.02 -8.33
CA THR A 225 -4.55 -0.95 -9.23
C THR A 225 -5.08 -0.27 -10.50
N VAL A 226 -5.83 0.83 -10.35
CA VAL A 226 -6.36 1.58 -11.51
C VAL A 226 -5.22 2.16 -12.36
N ILE A 227 -4.22 2.78 -11.73
CA ILE A 227 -3.05 3.31 -12.44
C ILE A 227 -2.31 2.19 -13.16
N GLY A 228 -2.14 1.03 -12.52
CA GLY A 228 -1.49 -0.14 -13.11
C GLY A 228 -2.20 -0.60 -14.38
N VAL A 229 -3.55 -0.69 -14.36
CA VAL A 229 -4.34 -1.03 -15.55
C VAL A 229 -4.13 -0.02 -16.66
N VAL A 230 -4.17 1.28 -16.36
CA VAL A 230 -3.94 2.34 -17.36
C VAL A 230 -2.54 2.24 -17.98
N VAL A 231 -1.51 2.00 -17.15
CA VAL A 231 -0.14 1.80 -17.60
C VAL A 231 -0.02 0.57 -18.50
N THR A 232 -0.67 -0.54 -18.14
CA THR A 232 -0.67 -1.74 -18.99
C THR A 232 -1.37 -1.49 -20.32
N LEU A 233 -2.50 -0.81 -20.34
CA LEU A 233 -3.20 -0.44 -21.58
C LEU A 233 -2.32 0.45 -22.48
N TYR A 234 -1.66 1.45 -21.89
CA TYR A 234 -0.70 2.29 -22.59
C TYR A 234 0.43 1.47 -23.22
N LEU A 235 1.02 0.51 -22.49
CA LEU A 235 2.07 -0.36 -23.03
C LEU A 235 1.57 -1.25 -24.18
N LEU A 236 0.33 -1.73 -24.09
CA LEU A 236 -0.28 -2.55 -25.15
C LEU A 236 -0.51 -1.76 -26.43
N GLU A 237 -0.93 -0.49 -26.32
CA GLU A 237 -1.10 0.41 -27.47
C GLU A 237 0.20 0.54 -28.27
N PHE A 238 1.35 0.72 -27.61
CA PHE A 238 2.64 0.77 -28.32
C PHE A 238 3.12 -0.58 -28.85
N SER A 239 2.62 -1.70 -28.34
CA SER A 239 3.07 -3.03 -28.78
C SER A 239 2.21 -3.62 -29.90
N TYR A 240 0.93 -3.24 -29.98
CA TYR A 240 -0.05 -3.86 -30.88
C TYR A 240 -0.95 -2.85 -31.63
N GLY A 241 -0.91 -1.58 -31.25
CA GLY A 241 -1.62 -0.49 -31.95
C GLY A 241 -0.75 0.10 -33.06
#